data_AF-F3FUM7-F1
#
_entry.id   AF-F3FUM7-F1
#
_cell.length_a   1.000
_cell.length_b   1.000
_cell.length_c   1.000
_cell.angle_alpha   90.00
_cell.angle_beta   90.00
_cell.angle_gamma   90.00
#
_symmetry.space_group_name_H-M   'P 1'
#
loop_
_entity.id
_entity.type
_entity.pdbx_description
1 polymer ?
#
loop_
_entity_poly.entity_id
_entity_poly.type
_entity_poly.pdbx_seq_one_letter_code
_entity_poly.pdbx_strand_id
1 'polypeptide(L)'
;DLDKAAEILKASKQPDGGLVLTGDKAILFHPAGNAFLMYSHRGRSLVALYDPIGPTQQRAELIWQFRDLCDVHHARPVFYQVRAENLPFYMDIGLTAIKLGEEARVDLRRFDIDAKGKEMKDLRYTWNRGGRDGLSLEIYEPGQAPIDELKVISDAWLTGKNVREKGFSL
;
A
#
# COMPACT_ATOMS: atom_id res chain seq x y z
N ASP A 1 -10.50 10.39 -12.05
CA ASP A 1 -9.40 10.36 -11.05
C ASP A 1 -8.80 8.99 -10.84
N LEU A 2 -9.58 7.96 -10.46
CA LEU A 2 -9.03 6.61 -10.22
C LEU A 2 -8.30 6.02 -11.44
N ASP A 3 -8.85 6.19 -12.65
CA ASP A 3 -8.19 5.70 -13.88
C ASP A 3 -6.81 6.33 -14.09
N LYS A 4 -6.70 7.65 -13.89
CA LYS A 4 -5.43 8.38 -13.98
C LYS A 4 -4.44 7.92 -12.90
N ALA A 5 -4.90 7.70 -11.68
CA ALA A 5 -4.05 7.16 -10.61
C ALA A 5 -3.58 5.73 -10.94
N ALA A 6 -4.45 4.90 -11.53
CA ALA A 6 -4.11 3.56 -12.00
C ALA A 6 -3.03 3.59 -13.10
N GLU A 7 -3.10 4.52 -14.05
CA GLU A 7 -2.08 4.71 -15.08
C GLU A 7 -0.71 5.10 -14.49
N ILE A 8 -0.70 6.08 -13.58
CA ILE A 8 0.52 6.51 -12.87
C ILE A 8 1.11 5.34 -12.07
N LEU A 9 0.26 4.59 -11.36
CA LEU A 9 0.67 3.43 -10.56
C LEU A 9 1.33 2.36 -11.43
N LYS A 10 0.72 2.00 -12.57
CA LYS A 10 1.25 1.01 -13.53
C LYS A 10 2.62 1.42 -14.07
N ALA A 11 2.88 2.71 -14.21
CA ALA A 11 4.19 3.23 -14.65
C ALA A 11 5.22 3.34 -13.51
N SER A 12 4.81 3.14 -12.25
CA SER A 12 5.64 3.29 -11.06
C SER A 12 6.26 1.96 -10.60
N LYS A 13 7.15 2.04 -9.59
CA LYS A 13 7.69 0.87 -8.86
C LYS A 13 7.16 0.79 -7.42
N GLN A 14 6.00 1.40 -7.15
CA GLN A 14 5.42 1.57 -5.81
C GLN A 14 4.07 0.82 -5.73
N PRO A 15 4.08 -0.52 -5.54
CA PRO A 15 2.85 -1.33 -5.57
C PRO A 15 1.89 -1.02 -4.42
N ASP A 16 2.41 -0.49 -3.31
CA ASP A 16 1.67 0.06 -2.17
C ASP A 16 0.68 1.16 -2.59
N GLY A 17 0.95 1.88 -3.68
CA GLY A 17 -0.01 2.82 -4.27
C GLY A 17 -1.30 2.19 -4.78
N GLY A 18 -1.38 0.86 -4.91
CA GLY A 18 -2.56 0.11 -5.34
C GLY A 18 -3.79 0.33 -4.47
N LEU A 19 -3.62 0.67 -3.19
CA LEU A 19 -4.73 1.00 -2.30
C LEU A 19 -5.52 2.24 -2.74
N VAL A 20 -5.03 3.05 -3.69
CA VAL A 20 -5.84 4.13 -4.27
C VAL A 20 -7.11 3.59 -4.94
N LEU A 21 -7.07 2.36 -5.47
CA LEU A 21 -8.14 1.75 -6.26
C LEU A 21 -9.36 1.32 -5.43
N THR A 22 -9.26 1.32 -4.10
CA THR A 22 -10.42 1.11 -3.21
C THR A 22 -11.41 2.28 -3.26
N GLY A 23 -10.98 3.45 -3.74
CA GLY A 23 -11.85 4.61 -3.98
C GLY A 23 -12.33 5.34 -2.73
N ASP A 24 -11.83 4.98 -1.55
CA ASP A 24 -12.21 5.56 -0.25
C ASP A 24 -11.30 6.73 0.19
N LYS A 25 -10.37 7.15 -0.67
CA LYS A 25 -9.40 8.23 -0.44
C LYS A 25 -9.54 9.32 -1.50
N ALA A 26 -9.34 10.57 -1.08
CA ALA A 26 -9.15 11.67 -2.01
C ALA A 26 -7.75 11.57 -2.65
N ILE A 27 -7.59 12.15 -3.84
CA ILE A 27 -6.34 12.09 -4.61
C ILE A 27 -5.89 13.52 -4.92
N LEU A 28 -4.66 13.85 -4.56
CA LEU A 28 -4.00 15.07 -5.04
C LEU A 28 -3.03 14.69 -6.14
N PHE A 29 -3.26 15.19 -7.35
CA PHE A 29 -2.38 14.97 -8.48
C PHE A 29 -1.33 16.07 -8.60
N HIS A 30 -0.13 15.69 -9.01
CA HIS A 30 0.87 16.65 -9.43
C HIS A 30 0.42 17.32 -10.74
N PRO A 31 0.66 18.64 -10.95
CA PRO A 31 0.31 19.33 -12.19
C PRO A 31 0.87 18.69 -13.46
N ALA A 32 2.05 18.05 -13.38
CA ALA A 32 2.66 17.31 -14.49
C ALA A 32 1.90 16.02 -14.86
N GLY A 33 0.93 15.59 -14.06
CA GLY A 33 0.05 14.45 -14.35
C GLY A 33 0.70 13.06 -14.21
N ASN A 34 1.94 12.98 -13.74
CA ASN A 34 2.73 11.74 -13.63
C ASN A 34 2.99 11.31 -12.18
N ALA A 35 2.37 11.99 -11.20
CA ALA A 35 2.47 11.65 -9.80
C ALA A 35 1.16 11.99 -9.05
N PHE A 36 0.91 11.29 -7.95
CA PHE A 36 -0.21 11.58 -7.07
C PHE A 36 0.12 11.24 -5.62
N LEU A 37 -0.66 11.77 -4.67
CA LEU A 37 -0.76 11.24 -3.32
C LEU A 37 -2.23 10.97 -2.99
N MET A 38 -2.48 10.00 -2.12
CA MET A 38 -3.82 9.64 -1.68
C MET A 38 -3.98 9.95 -0.20
N TYR A 39 -5.09 10.56 0.19
CA TYR A 39 -5.30 11.04 1.57
C TYR A 39 -6.77 10.98 1.98
N SER A 40 -7.02 11.13 3.29
CA SER A 40 -8.37 11.26 3.84
C SER A 40 -8.40 12.30 4.95
N HIS A 41 -9.58 12.87 5.21
CA HIS A 41 -9.80 13.83 6.28
C HIS A 41 -10.36 13.14 7.53
N ARG A 42 -9.69 13.33 8.67
CA ARG A 42 -10.14 12.79 9.95
C ARG A 42 -9.94 13.81 11.07
N GLY A 43 -11.05 14.27 11.64
CA GLY A 43 -11.03 15.24 12.73
C GLY A 43 -10.43 16.57 12.26
N ARG A 44 -9.24 16.90 12.77
CA ARG A 44 -8.48 18.11 12.40
C ARG A 44 -7.24 17.80 11.58
N SER A 45 -7.18 16.62 10.95
CA SER A 45 -6.01 16.16 10.22
C SER A 45 -6.38 15.75 8.81
N LEU A 46 -5.52 16.09 7.86
CA LEU A 46 -5.47 15.41 6.57
C LEU A 46 -4.34 14.37 6.65
N VAL A 47 -4.70 13.12 6.37
CA VAL A 47 -3.80 11.98 6.53
C VAL A 47 -3.52 11.41 5.15
N ALA A 48 -2.31 11.63 4.64
CA ALA A 48 -1.79 10.97 3.46
C ALA A 48 -1.37 9.53 3.80
N LEU A 49 -1.66 8.60 2.90
CA LEU A 49 -1.25 7.20 3.00
C LEU A 49 -0.02 6.96 2.12
N TYR A 50 1.03 6.42 2.74
CA TYR A 50 2.35 6.21 2.16
C TYR A 50 3.06 7.49 1.70
N ASP A 51 4.19 7.30 1.02
CA ASP A 51 4.80 8.35 0.21
C ASP A 51 3.96 8.61 -1.05
N PRO A 52 4.02 9.82 -1.65
CA PRO A 52 3.44 10.04 -2.97
C PRO A 52 3.93 9.01 -4.00
N ILE A 53 3.12 8.73 -5.02
CA ILE A 53 3.41 7.78 -6.09
C ILE A 53 3.86 8.54 -7.32
N GLY A 54 4.99 8.16 -7.90
CA GLY A 54 5.53 8.79 -9.11
C GLY A 54 7.05 9.03 -9.04
N PRO A 55 7.62 9.82 -9.97
CA PRO A 55 9.05 10.12 -9.98
C PRO A 55 9.47 10.97 -8.78
N THR A 56 10.72 10.77 -8.30
CA THR A 56 11.24 11.35 -7.06
C THR A 56 11.00 12.86 -6.93
N GLN A 57 11.25 13.63 -8.00
CA GLN A 57 11.09 15.09 -7.98
C GLN A 57 9.63 15.49 -7.72
N GLN A 58 8.68 14.91 -8.45
CA GLN A 58 7.26 15.23 -8.27
C GLN A 58 6.71 14.72 -6.94
N ARG A 59 7.28 13.65 -6.37
CA ARG A 59 6.93 13.22 -5.01
C ARG A 59 7.32 14.29 -3.98
N ALA A 60 8.53 14.82 -4.08
CA ALA A 60 8.98 15.89 -3.18
C ALA A 60 8.11 17.14 -3.29
N GLU A 61 7.75 17.54 -4.52
CA GLU A 61 6.83 18.65 -4.78
C GLU A 61 5.43 18.40 -4.21
N LEU A 62 4.90 17.18 -4.32
CA LEU A 62 3.61 16.81 -3.74
C LEU A 62 3.59 16.84 -2.22
N ILE A 63 4.70 16.55 -1.56
CA ILE A 63 4.80 16.68 -0.09
C ILE A 63 4.57 18.14 0.33
N TRP A 64 5.18 19.10 -0.37
CA TRP A 64 4.95 20.53 -0.17
C TRP A 64 3.52 20.94 -0.52
N GLN A 65 3.00 20.53 -1.69
CA GLN A 65 1.63 20.86 -2.10
C GLN A 65 0.58 20.30 -1.12
N PHE A 66 0.81 19.12 -0.55
CA PHE A 66 -0.07 18.57 0.47
C PHE A 66 -0.01 19.36 1.78
N ARG A 67 1.17 19.85 2.16
CA ARG A 67 1.32 20.74 3.32
C ARG A 67 0.52 22.02 3.12
N ASP A 68 0.66 22.66 1.96
CA ASP A 68 -0.08 23.88 1.62
C ASP A 68 -1.60 23.64 1.63
N LEU A 69 -2.03 22.49 1.10
CA LEU A 69 -3.43 22.07 1.15
C LEU A 69 -3.95 21.94 2.59
N CYS A 70 -3.14 21.36 3.48
CA CYS A 70 -3.46 21.27 4.90
C CYS A 70 -3.62 22.66 5.53
N ASP A 71 -2.72 23.59 5.21
CA ASP A 71 -2.76 24.96 5.74
C ASP A 71 -4.01 25.71 5.25
N VAL A 72 -4.39 25.56 3.96
CA VAL A 72 -5.64 26.10 3.39
C VAL A 72 -6.87 25.56 4.11
N HIS A 73 -6.88 24.28 4.49
CA HIS A 73 -7.98 23.65 5.20
C HIS A 73 -7.89 23.78 6.73
N HIS A 74 -6.92 24.52 7.26
CA HIS A 74 -6.63 24.62 8.71
C HIS A 74 -6.50 23.25 9.39
N ALA A 75 -5.97 22.27 8.66
CA ALA A 75 -5.81 20.89 9.09
C ALA A 75 -4.33 20.57 9.38
N ARG A 76 -4.09 19.57 10.21
CA ARG A 76 -2.74 19.06 10.51
C ARG A 76 -2.31 18.09 9.41
N PRO A 77 -1.15 18.30 8.77
CA PRO A 77 -0.59 17.33 7.84
C PRO A 77 -0.13 16.09 8.61
N VAL A 78 -0.52 14.90 8.14
CA VAL A 78 -0.02 13.62 8.64
C VAL A 78 0.31 12.74 7.43
N PHE A 79 1.48 12.09 7.47
CA PHE A 79 1.85 11.07 6.49
C PHE A 79 2.01 9.74 7.22
N TYR A 80 1.24 8.75 6.80
CA TYR A 80 1.14 7.45 7.45
C TYR A 80 1.90 6.39 6.65
N GLN A 81 2.80 5.65 7.31
CA GLN A 81 3.63 4.59 6.68
C GLN A 81 4.56 5.09 5.56
N VAL A 82 5.26 6.20 5.78
CA VAL A 82 6.31 6.70 4.87
C VAL A 82 7.59 5.88 5.00
N ARG A 83 8.39 5.83 3.92
CA ARG A 83 9.66 5.12 3.92
C ARG A 83 10.79 5.95 4.52
N ALA A 84 11.73 5.27 5.17
CA ALA A 84 12.88 5.91 5.82
C ALA A 84 13.72 6.76 4.85
N GLU A 85 13.82 6.34 3.59
CA GLU A 85 14.56 7.06 2.53
C GLU A 85 13.98 8.45 2.21
N ASN A 86 12.70 8.69 2.52
CA ASN A 86 12.01 9.96 2.23
C ASN A 86 11.94 10.89 3.46
N LEU A 87 12.48 10.48 4.62
CA LEU A 87 12.46 11.30 5.85
C LEU A 87 13.00 12.73 5.68
N PRO A 88 14.09 12.97 4.90
CA PRO A 88 14.56 14.34 4.67
C PRO A 88 13.48 15.29 4.16
N PHE A 89 12.65 14.86 3.20
CA PHE A 89 11.59 15.69 2.63
C PHE A 89 10.52 16.08 3.66
N TYR A 90 10.21 15.19 4.60
CA TYR A 90 9.25 15.48 5.66
C TYR A 90 9.81 16.42 6.73
N MET A 91 11.11 16.35 7.02
CA MET A 91 11.77 17.27 7.94
C MET A 91 11.85 18.68 7.37
N ASP A 92 12.05 18.81 6.05
CA ASP A 92 12.07 20.12 5.37
C ASP A 92 10.75 20.89 5.49
N ILE A 93 9.62 20.18 5.59
CA ILE A 93 8.28 20.77 5.84
C ILE A 93 7.90 20.84 7.33
N GLY A 94 8.87 20.66 8.22
CA GLY A 94 8.73 20.81 9.67
C GLY A 94 7.99 19.66 10.36
N LEU A 95 7.95 18.47 9.77
CA LEU A 95 7.37 17.29 10.41
C LEU A 95 8.41 16.50 11.20
N THR A 96 7.93 15.80 12.23
CA THR A 96 8.72 14.84 13.01
C THR A 96 8.25 13.43 12.70
N ALA A 97 9.19 12.51 12.51
CA ALA A 97 8.89 11.11 12.25
C ALA A 97 8.83 10.28 13.54
N ILE A 98 7.89 9.34 13.59
CA ILE A 98 7.78 8.33 14.65
C ILE A 98 7.86 6.96 13.99
N LYS A 99 8.78 6.09 14.45
CA LYS A 99 8.89 4.72 13.93
C LYS A 99 7.61 3.94 14.27
N LEU A 100 6.84 3.62 13.24
CA LEU A 100 5.58 2.86 13.39
C LEU A 100 5.82 1.35 13.42
N GLY A 101 6.77 0.86 12.62
CA GLY A 101 7.04 -0.55 12.44
C GLY A 101 8.08 -0.81 11.36
N GLU A 102 8.12 -2.05 10.88
CA GLU A 102 9.04 -2.52 9.85
C GLU A 102 8.26 -3.30 8.79
N GLU A 103 8.71 -3.22 7.54
CA GLU A 103 8.16 -3.98 6.41
C GLU A 103 9.08 -5.16 6.11
N ALA A 104 8.51 -6.37 6.02
CA ALA A 104 9.26 -7.54 5.60
C ALA A 104 9.41 -7.55 4.07
N ARG A 105 10.61 -7.29 3.57
CA ARG A 105 10.94 -7.31 2.14
C ARG A 105 11.74 -8.57 1.78
N VAL A 106 11.27 -9.32 0.79
CA VAL A 106 11.94 -10.54 0.29
C VAL A 106 12.63 -10.22 -1.05
N ASP A 107 13.95 -10.43 -1.14
CA ASP A 107 14.66 -10.32 -2.43
C ASP A 107 14.40 -11.57 -3.27
N LEU A 108 13.46 -11.46 -4.22
CA LEU A 108 13.06 -12.57 -5.09
C LEU A 108 14.21 -13.13 -5.94
N ARG A 109 15.30 -12.39 -6.18
CA ARG A 109 16.47 -12.90 -6.93
C ARG A 109 17.33 -13.83 -6.08
N ARG A 110 17.20 -13.75 -4.76
CA ARG A 110 17.91 -14.58 -3.78
C ARG A 110 17.02 -15.62 -3.14
N PHE A 111 15.70 -15.46 -3.28
CA PHE A 111 14.72 -16.41 -2.76
C PHE A 111 14.73 -17.69 -3.59
N ASP A 112 15.01 -18.81 -2.94
CA ASP A 112 14.95 -20.15 -3.52
C ASP A 112 14.39 -21.14 -2.48
N ILE A 113 13.16 -21.58 -2.68
CA ILE A 113 12.46 -22.50 -1.76
C ILE A 113 13.10 -23.90 -1.74
N ASP A 114 13.77 -24.29 -2.83
CA ASP A 114 14.42 -25.59 -2.99
C ASP A 114 15.84 -25.60 -2.42
N ALA A 115 16.38 -24.44 -2.06
CA ALA A 115 17.68 -24.32 -1.43
C ALA A 115 17.80 -25.24 -0.21
N LYS A 116 18.80 -26.14 -0.22
CA LYS A 116 18.99 -27.17 0.81
C LYS A 116 19.46 -26.63 2.17
N GLY A 117 19.64 -25.32 2.30
CA GLY A 117 19.99 -24.64 3.54
C GLY A 117 18.91 -24.75 4.61
N LYS A 118 19.30 -24.51 5.87
CA LYS A 118 18.37 -24.53 7.02
C LYS A 118 17.33 -23.40 6.96
N GLU A 119 17.68 -22.26 6.35
CA GLU A 119 16.84 -21.06 6.28
C GLU A 119 15.47 -21.32 5.62
N MET A 120 15.43 -22.17 4.58
CA MET A 120 14.21 -22.49 3.83
C MET A 120 13.57 -23.82 4.24
N LYS A 121 14.15 -24.52 5.23
CA LYS A 121 13.71 -25.87 5.61
C LYS A 121 12.24 -25.90 6.01
N ASP A 122 11.83 -24.96 6.87
CA ASP A 122 10.47 -24.96 7.43
C ASP A 122 9.44 -24.52 6.39
N LEU A 123 9.80 -23.56 5.53
CA LEU A 123 8.95 -23.13 4.42
C LEU A 123 8.77 -24.24 3.38
N ARG A 124 9.85 -24.92 2.98
CA ARG A 124 9.79 -26.06 2.06
C ARG A 124 8.99 -27.23 2.62
N TYR A 125 9.14 -27.52 3.92
CA TYR A 125 8.31 -28.54 4.58
C TYR A 125 6.83 -28.17 4.50
N THR A 126 6.48 -26.91 4.80
CA THR A 126 5.10 -26.41 4.75
C THR A 126 4.53 -26.48 3.33
N TRP A 127 5.30 -26.07 2.33
CA TRP A 127 4.93 -26.15 0.92
C TRP A 127 4.65 -27.59 0.47
N ASN A 128 5.59 -28.51 0.73
CA ASN A 128 5.45 -29.93 0.36
C ASN A 128 4.33 -30.63 1.12
N ARG A 129 4.05 -30.21 2.36
CA ARG A 129 2.90 -30.71 3.11
C ARG A 129 1.60 -30.21 2.49
N GLY A 130 1.49 -28.92 2.19
CA GLY A 130 0.31 -28.35 1.54
C GLY A 130 -0.08 -29.08 0.25
N GLY A 131 0.90 -29.36 -0.61
CA GLY A 131 0.66 -30.15 -1.83
C GLY A 131 0.20 -31.58 -1.56
N ARG A 132 0.74 -32.26 -0.54
CA ARG A 132 0.27 -33.60 -0.12
C ARG A 132 -1.13 -33.58 0.48
N ASP A 133 -1.48 -32.48 1.15
CA ASP A 133 -2.80 -32.24 1.74
C ASP A 133 -3.82 -31.75 0.67
N GLY A 134 -3.42 -31.64 -0.60
CA GLY A 134 -4.29 -31.32 -1.73
C GLY A 134 -4.47 -29.83 -2.03
N LEU A 135 -3.64 -28.96 -1.44
CA LEU A 135 -3.69 -27.51 -1.72
C LEU A 135 -3.05 -27.20 -3.08
N SER A 136 -3.71 -26.33 -3.84
CA SER A 136 -3.22 -25.77 -5.11
C SER A 136 -3.27 -24.25 -5.10
N LEU A 137 -2.48 -23.62 -5.96
CA LEU A 137 -2.47 -22.17 -6.18
C LEU A 137 -2.88 -21.87 -7.62
N GLU A 138 -3.82 -20.95 -7.78
CA GLU A 138 -4.23 -20.40 -9.07
C GLU A 138 -4.20 -18.87 -8.99
N ILE A 139 -3.72 -18.22 -10.05
CA ILE A 139 -3.66 -16.76 -10.18
C ILE A 139 -4.61 -16.37 -11.29
N TYR A 140 -5.64 -15.59 -10.94
CA TYR A 140 -6.63 -15.08 -11.89
C TYR A 140 -6.22 -13.70 -12.40
N GLU A 141 -6.40 -13.48 -13.70
CA GLU A 141 -6.33 -12.14 -14.26
C GLU A 141 -7.52 -11.28 -13.77
N PRO A 142 -7.38 -9.94 -13.78
CA PRO A 142 -8.48 -9.05 -13.41
C PRO A 142 -9.78 -9.38 -14.16
N GLY A 143 -10.86 -9.55 -13.42
CA GLY A 143 -12.19 -9.87 -13.97
C GLY A 143 -12.46 -11.36 -14.22
N GLN A 144 -11.50 -12.25 -13.96
CA GLN A 144 -11.68 -13.70 -14.13
C GLN A 144 -11.87 -14.46 -12.81
N ALA A 145 -11.64 -13.80 -11.67
CA ALA A 145 -11.73 -14.43 -10.36
C ALA A 145 -13.17 -14.86 -10.00
N PRO A 146 -13.35 -15.98 -9.27
CA PRO A 146 -14.67 -16.47 -8.85
C PRO A 146 -15.23 -15.64 -7.69
N ILE A 147 -15.77 -14.45 -7.99
CA ILE A 147 -16.19 -13.47 -6.97
C ILE A 147 -17.24 -14.04 -6.00
N ASP A 148 -18.17 -14.87 -6.48
CA ASP A 148 -19.22 -15.45 -5.64
C ASP A 148 -18.63 -16.39 -4.57
N GLU A 149 -17.63 -17.21 -4.93
CA GLU A 149 -16.93 -18.08 -3.99
C GLU A 149 -16.07 -17.29 -3.01
N LEU A 150 -15.34 -16.28 -3.51
CA LEU A 150 -14.53 -15.39 -2.68
C LEU A 150 -15.38 -14.65 -1.65
N LYS A 151 -16.61 -14.25 -2.01
CA LYS A 151 -17.54 -13.60 -1.08
C LYS A 151 -17.90 -14.50 0.09
N VAL A 152 -18.21 -15.77 -0.15
CA VAL A 152 -18.54 -16.73 0.92
C VAL A 152 -17.38 -16.89 1.90
N ILE A 153 -16.15 -16.98 1.38
CA ILE A 153 -14.93 -17.08 2.19
C ILE A 153 -14.72 -15.81 3.03
N SER A 154 -14.90 -14.63 2.41
CA SER A 154 -14.77 -13.35 3.10
C SER A 154 -15.77 -13.18 4.25
N ASP A 155 -17.06 -13.43 3.97
CA ASP A 155 -18.14 -13.31 4.95
C ASP A 155 -17.92 -14.27 6.15
N ALA A 156 -17.46 -15.50 5.87
CA ALA A 156 -17.12 -16.48 6.89
C ALA A 156 -15.93 -16.03 7.76
N TRP A 157 -14.90 -15.42 7.16
CA TRP A 157 -13.74 -14.92 7.89
C TRP A 157 -14.10 -13.76 8.81
N LEU A 158 -14.85 -12.76 8.31
CA LEU A 158 -15.31 -11.61 9.10
C LEU A 158 -16.15 -12.05 10.29
N THR A 159 -17.11 -12.95 10.05
CA THR A 159 -17.99 -13.50 11.08
C THR A 159 -17.20 -14.30 12.11
N GLY A 160 -16.33 -15.21 11.67
CA GLY A 160 -15.53 -16.06 12.54
C GLY A 160 -14.52 -15.29 13.39
N LYS A 161 -14.02 -14.15 12.90
CA LYS A 161 -13.14 -13.25 13.66
C LYS A 161 -13.89 -12.18 14.46
N ASN A 162 -15.22 -12.06 14.29
CA ASN A 162 -16.04 -11.00 14.86
C ASN A 162 -15.47 -9.60 14.59
N VAL A 163 -15.07 -9.35 13.34
CA VAL A 163 -14.51 -8.07 12.89
C VAL A 163 -15.34 -7.47 11.76
N ARG A 164 -15.17 -6.17 11.54
CA ARG A 164 -15.76 -5.45 10.42
C ARG A 164 -14.69 -5.08 9.41
N GLU A 165 -15.14 -4.82 8.19
CA GLU A 165 -14.30 -4.26 7.14
C GLU A 165 -13.57 -3.01 7.62
N LYS A 166 -12.35 -2.87 7.14
CA LYS A 166 -11.49 -1.72 7.38
C LYS A 166 -11.43 -0.89 6.10
N GLY A 167 -10.78 0.26 6.20
CA GLY A 167 -10.52 1.10 5.05
C GLY A 167 -9.27 1.93 5.30
N PHE A 168 -9.05 2.89 4.41
CA PHE A 168 -7.87 3.72 4.31
C PHE A 168 -6.63 2.92 3.92
N SER A 169 -6.06 2.16 4.87
CA SER A 169 -4.78 1.46 4.72
C SER A 169 -4.89 -0.06 4.53
N LEU A 170 -6.11 -0.58 4.34
CA LEU A 170 -6.43 -1.99 4.16
C LEU A 170 -7.56 -2.10 3.13
#